data_AF-A0A8J2Q9A8-F1
#
_entry.id   AF-A0A8J2Q9A8-F1
#
_cell.length_a   1.000
_cell.length_b   1.000
_cell.length_c   1.000
_cell.angle_alpha   90.00
_cell.angle_beta   90.00
_cell.angle_gamma   90.00
#
_symmetry.space_group_name_H-M   'P 1'
#
loop_
_entity.id
_entity.type
_entity.pdbx_description
1 polymer ?
#
loop_
_entity_poly.entity_id
_entity_poly.type
_entity_poly.pdbx_seq_one_letter_code
_entity_poly.pdbx_strand_id
1 'polypeptide(L)'
;MKLILSVYSSNITLYYRNSPYRVQTDLTIETKAVLTIEPGVQIYFDTGVGIKIKGAILAMGNEFAYIKMLPYQQITNYDSEMPQFRLIDGPSVRQGRLQIKFQNRWRSVCTKLTNWTSIDVSVACQSMGFNDGGFWKWYERNNDTYPFVMPLPKCQPNISSLWDCEGFSNPDMIPLSENLCQGEDDIGIRCWGAPIFLGWQRHWKGLQILSSSSQYVNSDPDMVALHQESISRLEFVEILYAGYDGSTKNTTAAIRIEGISPIMNGLRIERSAGDGIHLVRPTEPVVIANSTIRNNRGHGIMVMNTTDGRVFVNMTTISGNYGDGIHYREGYDEFRYFTMSDNKKPRLDMCTEHKISPTFFFPHLIQAKLTNGTVIDDSNASPCWMIVSLPAQLPYTYSIQFMTVRNENDEKSDSETRLIICDANANFDGCDGERYRIPILNRILPQTVSFRSTSQPIYLSLQHITSGLSGRVAGDINLIFRIHASVTDKPFYGLNITHTVIENNTGNGIWAQDIRERTALTNVTIAKNEGQAGFLVRDGAADIWINASQISDNWGDGINVSYAGGSITINGTIISRNKLR
;
A
#
# COMPACT_ATOMS: atom_id res chain seq x y z
N MET A 1 -23.13 -9.51 -30.71
CA MET A 1 -22.28 -8.78 -29.74
C MET A 1 -21.58 -7.67 -30.51
N LYS A 2 -21.66 -6.41 -30.06
CA LYS A 2 -21.06 -5.28 -30.78
C LYS A 2 -19.55 -5.27 -30.54
N LEU A 3 -18.75 -5.19 -31.62
CA LEU A 3 -17.30 -5.09 -31.52
C LEU A 3 -16.89 -3.68 -31.10
N ILE A 4 -15.88 -3.59 -30.24
CA ILE A 4 -15.26 -2.33 -29.81
C ILE A 4 -13.96 -2.14 -30.59
N LEU A 5 -13.71 -0.92 -31.10
CA LEU A 5 -12.43 -0.54 -31.71
C LEU A 5 -11.27 -0.63 -30.70
N SER A 6 -10.06 -0.86 -31.17
CA SER A 6 -8.87 -0.99 -30.33
C SER A 6 -8.44 0.31 -29.64
N VAL A 7 -8.68 1.48 -30.25
CA VAL A 7 -8.22 2.77 -29.73
C VAL A 7 -9.29 3.83 -29.91
N TYR A 8 -9.54 4.63 -28.86
CA TYR A 8 -10.37 5.84 -28.92
C TYR A 8 -9.58 7.07 -28.49
N SER A 9 -9.48 8.04 -29.40
CA SER A 9 -8.90 9.36 -29.16
C SER A 9 -9.93 10.44 -28.81
N SER A 10 -11.21 10.14 -28.97
CA SER A 10 -12.35 10.98 -28.62
C SER A 10 -13.28 10.25 -27.65
N ASN A 11 -14.18 11.00 -27.01
CA ASN A 11 -15.15 10.44 -26.06
C ASN A 11 -16.00 9.36 -26.71
N ILE A 12 -16.23 8.28 -25.97
CA ILE A 12 -16.98 7.11 -26.42
C ILE A 12 -17.95 6.68 -25.32
N THR A 13 -19.18 6.36 -25.72
CA THR A 13 -20.22 5.86 -24.81
C THR A 13 -20.64 4.45 -25.20
N LEU A 14 -20.54 3.52 -24.25
CA LEU A 14 -21.10 2.18 -24.37
C LEU A 14 -22.53 2.20 -23.84
N TYR A 15 -23.48 2.21 -24.76
CA TYR A 15 -24.90 2.26 -24.47
C TYR A 15 -25.47 0.89 -24.13
N TYR A 16 -26.37 0.83 -23.15
CA TYR A 16 -27.06 -0.40 -22.74
C TYR A 16 -27.79 -1.08 -23.91
N ARG A 17 -28.46 -0.30 -24.78
CA ARG A 17 -29.19 -0.80 -25.97
C ARG A 17 -28.33 -1.61 -26.95
N ASN A 18 -27.01 -1.46 -26.89
CA ASN A 18 -26.05 -2.14 -27.75
C ASN A 18 -25.32 -3.29 -27.03
N SER A 19 -25.65 -3.53 -25.76
CA SER A 19 -25.09 -4.62 -24.97
C SER A 19 -25.59 -5.97 -25.49
N PRO A 20 -24.78 -7.04 -25.49
CA PRO A 20 -23.40 -7.10 -25.00
C PRO A 20 -22.34 -6.63 -26.00
N TYR A 21 -21.21 -6.20 -25.45
CA TYR A 21 -20.01 -5.80 -26.17
C TYR A 21 -18.92 -6.87 -26.13
N ARG A 22 -18.10 -6.96 -27.18
CA ARG A 22 -16.90 -7.83 -27.22
C ARG A 22 -15.64 -7.01 -27.46
N VAL A 23 -14.60 -7.31 -26.70
CA VAL A 23 -13.26 -6.72 -26.82
C VAL A 23 -12.30 -7.84 -27.23
N GLN A 24 -11.81 -7.76 -28.48
CA GLN A 24 -10.93 -8.79 -29.07
C GLN A 24 -9.45 -8.40 -29.03
N THR A 25 -9.16 -7.11 -28.86
CA THR A 25 -7.80 -6.55 -28.75
C THR A 25 -7.80 -5.49 -27.66
N ASP A 26 -6.61 -5.22 -27.07
CA ASP A 26 -6.48 -4.26 -25.97
C ASP A 26 -7.13 -2.92 -26.33
N LEU A 27 -8.15 -2.54 -25.54
CA LEU A 27 -8.87 -1.29 -25.71
C LEU A 27 -8.11 -0.16 -25.05
N THR A 28 -7.65 0.82 -25.81
CA THR A 28 -6.94 2.00 -25.28
C THR A 28 -7.80 3.25 -25.36
N ILE A 29 -7.97 3.93 -24.22
CA ILE A 29 -8.59 5.25 -24.12
C ILE A 29 -7.48 6.28 -23.92
N GLU A 30 -7.23 7.12 -24.92
CA GLU A 30 -6.14 8.11 -24.91
C GLU A 30 -6.39 9.26 -23.92
N THR A 31 -5.35 10.05 -23.59
CA THR A 31 -5.30 11.03 -22.48
C THR A 31 -6.39 12.11 -22.46
N LYS A 32 -7.07 12.36 -23.59
CA LYS A 32 -8.17 13.35 -23.71
C LYS A 32 -9.54 12.73 -23.96
N ALA A 33 -9.62 11.39 -24.00
CA ALA A 33 -10.85 10.67 -24.23
C ALA A 33 -11.45 10.20 -22.90
N VAL A 34 -12.78 10.21 -22.85
CA VAL A 34 -13.56 9.65 -21.75
C VAL A 34 -14.34 8.43 -22.26
N LEU A 35 -14.18 7.30 -21.60
CA LEU A 35 -15.01 6.11 -21.79
C LEU A 35 -16.18 6.14 -20.81
N THR A 36 -17.38 6.38 -21.31
CA THR A 36 -18.62 6.30 -20.52
C THR A 36 -19.29 4.95 -20.74
N ILE A 37 -19.70 4.29 -19.65
CA ILE A 37 -20.38 2.99 -19.71
C ILE A 37 -21.70 3.12 -18.95
N GLU A 38 -22.82 2.87 -19.64
CA GLU A 38 -24.16 2.96 -19.04
C GLU A 38 -24.45 1.79 -18.07
N PRO A 39 -25.36 1.98 -17.10
CA PRO A 39 -25.82 0.92 -16.21
C PRO A 39 -26.27 -0.34 -16.96
N GLY A 40 -25.99 -1.51 -16.39
CA GLY A 40 -26.41 -2.81 -16.93
C GLY A 40 -25.62 -3.31 -18.14
N VAL A 41 -24.67 -2.53 -18.67
CA VAL A 41 -23.85 -2.94 -19.82
C VAL A 41 -22.98 -4.15 -19.46
N GLN A 42 -23.04 -5.17 -20.31
CA GLN A 42 -22.17 -6.34 -20.29
C GLN A 42 -21.06 -6.22 -21.35
N ILE A 43 -19.82 -6.47 -20.94
CA ILE A 43 -18.62 -6.43 -21.76
C ILE A 43 -17.87 -7.76 -21.59
N TYR A 44 -17.61 -8.41 -22.72
CA TYR A 44 -16.90 -9.67 -22.80
C TYR A 44 -15.51 -9.48 -23.40
N PHE A 45 -14.50 -10.04 -22.75
CA PHE A 45 -13.11 -9.91 -23.14
C PHE A 45 -12.54 -11.23 -23.64
N ASP A 46 -11.85 -11.21 -24.77
CA ASP A 46 -11.04 -12.35 -25.20
C ASP A 46 -9.86 -12.57 -24.22
N THR A 47 -9.32 -13.78 -24.19
CA THR A 47 -8.23 -14.16 -23.27
C THR A 47 -7.06 -13.19 -23.37
N GLY A 48 -6.56 -12.73 -22.22
CA GLY A 48 -5.38 -11.88 -22.20
C GLY A 48 -5.58 -10.43 -22.64
N VAL A 49 -6.83 -10.04 -22.96
CA VAL A 49 -7.21 -8.71 -23.47
C VAL A 49 -7.80 -7.87 -22.35
N GLY A 50 -7.52 -6.57 -22.32
CA GLY A 50 -8.03 -5.66 -21.29
C GLY A 50 -8.33 -4.26 -21.78
N ILE A 51 -8.53 -3.37 -20.82
CA ILE A 51 -8.74 -1.94 -21.08
C ILE A 51 -7.59 -1.15 -20.47
N LYS A 52 -6.95 -0.32 -21.28
CA LYS A 52 -5.94 0.65 -20.86
C LYS A 52 -6.50 2.06 -20.92
N ILE A 53 -6.72 2.67 -19.76
CA ILE A 53 -7.26 4.02 -19.62
C ILE A 53 -6.11 4.99 -19.31
N LYS A 54 -5.71 5.78 -20.32
CA LYS A 54 -4.82 6.92 -20.13
C LYS A 54 -5.60 8.19 -19.81
N GLY A 55 -6.77 8.37 -20.44
CA GLY A 55 -7.72 9.46 -20.19
C GLY A 55 -8.54 9.22 -18.92
N ALA A 56 -9.86 9.06 -19.08
CA ALA A 56 -10.76 8.79 -17.96
C ALA A 56 -11.82 7.72 -18.29
N ILE A 57 -12.36 7.11 -17.24
CA ILE A 57 -13.47 6.15 -17.32
C ILE A 57 -14.60 6.56 -16.38
N LEU A 58 -15.81 6.62 -16.92
CA LEU A 58 -17.06 6.84 -16.19
C LEU A 58 -17.92 5.59 -16.33
N ALA A 59 -17.67 4.60 -15.48
CA ALA A 59 -18.48 3.39 -15.38
C ALA A 59 -19.43 3.54 -14.20
N MET A 60 -20.64 4.04 -14.48
CA MET A 60 -21.62 4.42 -13.46
C MET A 60 -22.82 3.46 -13.54
N GLY A 61 -22.69 2.29 -12.91
CA GLY A 61 -23.81 1.38 -12.69
C GLY A 61 -24.70 1.82 -11.52
N ASN A 62 -25.63 0.95 -11.13
CA ASN A 62 -26.40 1.12 -9.89
C ASN A 62 -26.73 -0.24 -9.27
N GLU A 63 -27.31 -0.23 -8.06
CA GLU A 63 -27.66 -1.45 -7.30
C GLU A 63 -28.60 -2.42 -8.03
N PHE A 64 -29.37 -1.94 -9.01
CA PHE A 64 -30.28 -2.76 -9.81
C PHE A 64 -29.67 -3.22 -11.15
N ALA A 65 -28.68 -2.48 -11.65
CA ALA A 65 -28.12 -2.66 -12.99
C ALA A 65 -26.59 -2.48 -12.96
N TYR A 66 -25.92 -3.49 -12.44
CA TYR A 66 -24.46 -3.57 -12.43
C TYR A 66 -23.89 -3.62 -13.85
N ILE A 67 -22.79 -2.92 -14.07
CA ILE A 67 -21.94 -3.11 -15.26
C ILE A 67 -21.15 -4.40 -15.06
N LYS A 68 -21.14 -5.28 -16.06
CA LYS A 68 -20.47 -6.59 -15.95
C LYS A 68 -19.31 -6.69 -16.93
N MET A 69 -18.11 -6.94 -16.41
CA MET A 69 -16.89 -7.18 -17.17
C MET A 69 -16.44 -8.62 -16.96
N LEU A 70 -16.55 -9.42 -18.02
CA LEU A 70 -16.49 -10.87 -17.97
C LEU A 70 -15.57 -11.44 -19.06
N PRO A 71 -14.99 -12.63 -18.88
CA PRO A 71 -14.34 -13.32 -19.98
C PRO A 71 -15.37 -13.76 -21.03
N TYR A 72 -15.02 -13.69 -22.31
CA TYR A 72 -15.86 -14.14 -23.42
C TYR A 72 -16.14 -15.65 -23.35
N GLN A 73 -15.15 -16.44 -22.92
CA GLN A 73 -15.28 -17.87 -22.73
C GLN A 73 -15.79 -18.18 -21.32
N GLN A 74 -16.86 -18.99 -21.22
CA GLN A 74 -17.36 -19.45 -19.92
C GLN A 74 -16.32 -20.31 -19.19
N ILE A 75 -16.21 -20.15 -17.88
CA ILE A 75 -15.31 -20.95 -17.03
C ILE A 75 -16.15 -22.02 -16.34
N THR A 76 -15.98 -23.28 -16.75
CA THR A 76 -16.76 -24.43 -16.27
C THR A 76 -16.03 -25.21 -15.18
N ASN A 77 -14.70 -25.26 -15.24
CA ASN A 77 -13.84 -25.92 -14.27
C ASN A 77 -12.84 -24.87 -13.76
N TYR A 78 -13.17 -24.21 -12.64
CA TYR A 78 -12.26 -23.29 -11.95
C TYR A 78 -11.80 -23.97 -10.67
N ASP A 79 -10.48 -24.06 -10.49
CA ASP A 79 -9.92 -24.49 -9.22
C ASP A 79 -10.21 -23.43 -8.14
N SER A 80 -11.07 -23.80 -7.20
CA SER A 80 -11.48 -23.00 -6.05
C SER A 80 -10.84 -23.44 -4.75
N GLU A 81 -9.93 -24.42 -4.79
CA GLU A 81 -9.25 -24.87 -3.59
C GLU A 81 -8.28 -23.79 -3.09
N MET A 82 -8.11 -23.70 -1.77
CA MET A 82 -7.09 -22.84 -1.19
C MET A 82 -5.72 -23.49 -1.39
N PRO A 83 -4.66 -22.69 -1.59
CA PRO A 83 -3.36 -23.22 -1.92
C PRO A 83 -2.78 -24.00 -0.73
N GLN A 84 -2.03 -25.05 -1.01
CA GLN A 84 -1.26 -25.80 0.00
C GLN A 84 0.18 -25.29 0.13
N PHE A 85 0.62 -24.47 -0.82
CA PHE A 85 1.93 -23.83 -0.86
C PHE A 85 1.74 -22.32 -0.99
N ARG A 86 2.53 -21.52 -0.29
CA ARG A 86 2.46 -20.06 -0.39
C ARG A 86 3.82 -19.42 -0.22
N LEU A 87 3.91 -18.16 -0.66
CA LEU A 87 5.02 -17.27 -0.41
C LEU A 87 4.56 -16.12 0.50
N ILE A 88 5.30 -15.88 1.59
CA ILE A 88 5.04 -14.79 2.56
C ILE A 88 6.32 -13.98 2.83
N ASP A 89 6.26 -12.92 3.64
CA ASP A 89 7.42 -12.07 3.99
C ASP A 89 8.12 -11.40 2.80
N GLY A 90 7.50 -11.39 1.63
CA GLY A 90 8.05 -10.77 0.43
C GLY A 90 7.08 -9.76 -0.18
N PRO A 91 7.52 -9.07 -1.24
CA PRO A 91 6.81 -7.91 -1.78
C PRO A 91 5.55 -8.28 -2.57
N SER A 92 5.25 -9.56 -2.77
CA SER A 92 4.06 -10.03 -3.48
C SER A 92 3.84 -11.52 -3.23
N VAL A 93 2.67 -12.05 -3.56
CA VAL A 93 2.39 -13.51 -3.55
C VAL A 93 3.29 -14.36 -4.47
N ARG A 94 4.09 -13.73 -5.34
CA ARG A 94 5.02 -14.39 -6.26
C ARG A 94 6.45 -14.46 -5.74
N GLN A 95 6.74 -13.85 -4.59
CA GLN A 95 8.10 -13.73 -4.11
C GLN A 95 8.09 -13.68 -2.59
N GLY A 96 8.77 -14.61 -1.92
CA GLY A 96 8.74 -14.69 -0.46
C GLY A 96 9.34 -15.96 0.11
N ARG A 97 9.26 -16.09 1.43
CA ARG A 97 9.57 -17.30 2.20
C ARG A 97 8.57 -18.39 1.84
N LEU A 98 9.07 -19.56 1.45
CA LEU A 98 8.24 -20.70 1.09
C LEU A 98 7.61 -21.32 2.35
N GLN A 99 6.28 -21.48 2.32
CA GLN A 99 5.55 -22.21 3.34
C GLN A 99 4.64 -23.29 2.76
N ILE A 100 4.51 -24.37 3.51
CA ILE A 100 3.68 -25.53 3.18
C ILE A 100 2.62 -25.71 4.26
N LYS A 101 1.37 -25.93 3.86
CA LYS A 101 0.27 -26.29 4.76
C LYS A 101 0.33 -27.78 5.03
N PHE A 102 0.87 -28.16 6.19
CA PHE A 102 1.02 -29.55 6.60
C PHE A 102 0.40 -29.78 7.97
N GLN A 103 -0.51 -30.77 8.07
CA GLN A 103 -1.29 -31.07 9.29
C GLN A 103 -2.02 -29.81 9.84
N ASN A 104 -2.72 -29.08 8.96
CA ASN A 104 -3.46 -27.84 9.29
C ASN A 104 -2.61 -26.72 9.92
N ARG A 105 -1.30 -26.71 9.66
CA ARG A 105 -0.37 -25.63 10.07
C ARG A 105 0.51 -25.24 8.89
N TRP A 106 0.67 -23.95 8.64
CA TRP A 106 1.71 -23.48 7.73
C TRP A 106 3.09 -23.57 8.38
N ARG A 107 4.05 -24.09 7.62
CA ARG A 107 5.41 -24.35 8.09
C ARG A 107 6.40 -23.79 7.09
N SER A 108 7.41 -23.09 7.56
CA SER A 108 8.53 -22.69 6.71
C SER A 108 9.34 -23.91 6.29
N VAL A 109 9.96 -23.82 5.12
CA VAL A 109 10.79 -24.90 4.57
C VAL A 109 12.25 -24.65 4.90
N CYS A 110 12.84 -25.59 5.61
CA CYS A 110 14.26 -25.63 5.95
C CYS A 110 14.95 -26.67 5.07
N THR A 111 16.03 -26.27 4.39
CA THR A 111 16.69 -27.11 3.38
C THR A 111 17.85 -27.94 3.91
N LYS A 112 18.25 -27.77 5.19
CA LYS A 112 19.30 -28.55 5.88
C LYS A 112 20.43 -29.02 4.96
N LEU A 113 21.39 -28.12 4.65
CA LEU A 113 22.54 -28.33 3.74
C LEU A 113 22.33 -28.06 2.23
N THR A 114 21.27 -27.34 1.85
CA THR A 114 21.06 -26.76 0.50
C THR A 114 21.17 -27.73 -0.70
N ASN A 115 20.44 -28.85 -0.72
CA ASN A 115 20.39 -29.73 -1.92
C ASN A 115 19.18 -29.47 -2.84
N TRP A 116 18.52 -28.30 -2.70
CA TRP A 116 17.46 -27.90 -3.61
C TRP A 116 18.06 -27.49 -4.96
N THR A 117 17.62 -28.18 -6.01
CA THR A 117 17.98 -27.88 -7.39
C THR A 117 17.06 -26.80 -7.97
N SER A 118 17.44 -26.24 -9.12
CA SER A 118 16.54 -25.35 -9.87
C SER A 118 15.24 -26.03 -10.29
N ILE A 119 15.26 -27.35 -10.53
CA ILE A 119 14.07 -28.15 -10.85
C ILE A 119 13.12 -28.18 -9.65
N ASP A 120 13.64 -28.41 -8.44
CA ASP A 120 12.82 -28.43 -7.22
C ASP A 120 12.14 -27.08 -6.97
N VAL A 121 12.86 -25.97 -7.18
CA VAL A 121 12.30 -24.62 -7.05
C VAL A 121 11.27 -24.32 -8.14
N SER A 122 11.51 -24.77 -9.38
CA SER A 122 10.55 -24.64 -10.48
C SER A 122 9.24 -25.37 -10.14
N VAL A 123 9.33 -26.61 -9.67
CA VAL A 123 8.19 -27.43 -9.25
C VAL A 123 7.47 -26.82 -8.03
N ALA A 124 8.20 -26.19 -7.11
CA ALA A 124 7.59 -25.41 -6.02
C ALA A 124 6.71 -24.27 -6.55
N CYS A 125 7.18 -23.53 -7.55
CA CYS A 125 6.40 -22.49 -8.21
C CYS A 125 5.20 -23.04 -9.00
N GLN A 126 5.36 -24.20 -9.63
CA GLN A 126 4.28 -24.91 -10.33
C GLN A 126 3.17 -25.38 -9.38
N SER A 127 3.55 -25.80 -8.17
CA SER A 127 2.61 -26.16 -7.10
C SER A 127 1.71 -25.00 -6.66
N MET A 128 2.12 -23.76 -6.95
CA MET A 128 1.37 -22.52 -6.66
C MET A 128 0.69 -21.95 -7.92
N GLY A 129 0.77 -22.65 -9.05
CA GLY A 129 0.11 -22.25 -10.30
C GLY A 129 0.94 -21.31 -11.19
N PHE A 130 2.25 -21.20 -10.98
CA PHE A 130 3.17 -20.46 -11.85
C PHE A 130 4.00 -21.40 -12.73
N ASN A 131 4.43 -20.95 -13.92
CA ASN A 131 5.17 -21.84 -14.84
C ASN A 131 6.56 -22.22 -14.33
N ASP A 132 7.28 -21.28 -13.69
CA ASP A 132 8.68 -21.46 -13.32
C ASP A 132 9.09 -20.54 -12.15
N GLY A 133 10.29 -20.73 -11.62
CA GLY A 133 10.84 -19.89 -10.58
C GLY A 133 12.29 -20.19 -10.22
N GLY A 134 12.79 -19.48 -9.21
CA GLY A 134 14.16 -19.61 -8.76
C GLY A 134 14.37 -19.15 -7.34
N PHE A 135 15.54 -19.49 -6.81
CA PHE A 135 15.99 -19.02 -5.51
C PHE A 135 16.02 -17.49 -5.50
N TRP A 136 15.56 -16.90 -4.40
CA TRP A 136 15.60 -15.46 -4.22
C TRP A 136 16.58 -15.06 -3.13
N LYS A 137 16.31 -15.47 -1.89
CA LYS A 137 17.17 -15.19 -0.73
C LYS A 137 16.90 -16.16 0.41
N TRP A 138 17.82 -16.19 1.35
CA TRP A 138 17.60 -16.79 2.66
C TRP A 138 16.82 -15.83 3.55
N TYR A 139 15.94 -16.39 4.36
CA TYR A 139 15.21 -15.68 5.37
C TYR A 139 15.62 -16.18 6.75
N GLU A 140 16.00 -15.24 7.62
CA GLU A 140 16.22 -15.54 9.02
C GLU A 140 15.03 -16.34 9.56
N ARG A 141 15.36 -17.45 10.24
CA ARG A 141 14.36 -18.44 10.66
C ARG A 141 13.26 -17.83 11.52
N ASN A 142 12.03 -18.28 11.26
CA ASN A 142 10.91 -18.08 12.17
C ASN A 142 10.64 -19.37 12.98
N ASN A 143 11.06 -19.36 14.25
CA ASN A 143 10.97 -20.49 15.19
C ASN A 143 9.52 -20.87 15.55
N ASP A 144 8.52 -20.03 15.24
CA ASP A 144 7.12 -20.29 15.61
C ASP A 144 6.41 -21.16 14.57
N THR A 145 7.10 -21.55 13.52
CA THR A 145 6.52 -22.36 12.44
C THR A 145 6.70 -23.86 12.65
N TYR A 146 7.68 -24.29 13.46
CA TYR A 146 8.11 -25.69 13.59
C TYR A 146 8.40 -26.28 12.20
N PRO A 147 9.61 -26.03 11.66
CA PRO A 147 9.89 -26.03 10.24
C PRO A 147 9.74 -27.42 9.63
N PHE A 148 9.36 -27.41 8.35
CA PHE A 148 9.28 -28.57 7.51
C PHE A 148 10.69 -28.84 6.95
N VAL A 149 11.33 -29.89 7.47
CA VAL A 149 12.73 -30.21 7.14
C VAL A 149 12.74 -30.98 5.83
N MET A 150 13.15 -30.33 4.74
CA MET A 150 13.17 -30.93 3.41
C MET A 150 14.54 -30.75 2.75
N PRO A 151 15.50 -31.64 3.02
CA PRO A 151 16.85 -31.51 2.47
C PRO A 151 16.93 -31.88 1.00
N LEU A 152 16.12 -32.84 0.53
CA LEU A 152 16.30 -33.46 -0.79
C LEU A 152 14.95 -33.79 -1.45
N PRO A 153 14.28 -32.82 -2.11
CA PRO A 153 13.01 -33.04 -2.79
C PRO A 153 13.08 -34.08 -3.93
N LYS A 154 14.17 -34.08 -4.71
CA LYS A 154 14.38 -34.93 -5.91
C LYS A 154 13.22 -34.86 -6.92
N CYS A 155 12.79 -33.66 -7.27
CA CYS A 155 11.73 -33.50 -8.26
C CYS A 155 12.22 -33.83 -9.68
N GLN A 156 11.32 -34.38 -10.49
CA GLN A 156 11.53 -34.59 -11.93
C GLN A 156 10.98 -33.40 -12.73
N PRO A 157 11.55 -33.06 -13.90
CA PRO A 157 11.12 -31.90 -14.70
C PRO A 157 9.67 -31.93 -15.22
N ASN A 158 9.01 -33.08 -15.23
CA ASN A 158 7.66 -33.29 -15.77
C ASN A 158 6.55 -33.21 -14.69
N ILE A 159 6.93 -33.01 -13.44
CA ILE A 159 6.01 -32.94 -12.29
C ILE A 159 5.59 -31.49 -12.07
N SER A 160 4.33 -31.25 -11.71
CA SER A 160 3.79 -29.90 -11.46
C SER A 160 3.46 -29.61 -9.98
N SER A 161 3.70 -30.56 -9.08
CA SER A 161 3.43 -30.42 -7.64
C SER A 161 4.59 -30.98 -6.81
N LEU A 162 4.99 -30.28 -5.76
CA LEU A 162 6.01 -30.77 -4.82
C LEU A 162 5.60 -32.09 -4.18
N TRP A 163 4.30 -32.31 -3.95
CA TRP A 163 3.79 -33.56 -3.37
C TRP A 163 4.06 -34.80 -4.22
N ASP A 164 4.29 -34.63 -5.52
CA ASP A 164 4.57 -35.73 -6.44
C ASP A 164 6.07 -36.05 -6.53
N CYS A 165 6.94 -35.25 -5.90
CA CYS A 165 8.39 -35.50 -5.88
C CYS A 165 8.75 -36.66 -4.93
N GLU A 166 9.83 -37.40 -5.24
CA GLU A 166 10.26 -38.57 -4.46
C GLU A 166 10.43 -38.25 -2.97
N GLY A 167 11.04 -37.10 -2.65
CA GLY A 167 11.27 -36.66 -1.26
C GLY A 167 9.98 -36.29 -0.49
N PHE A 168 8.88 -36.04 -1.20
CA PHE A 168 7.57 -35.72 -0.61
C PHE A 168 6.58 -36.89 -0.63
N SER A 169 6.91 -37.97 -1.37
CA SER A 169 6.03 -39.12 -1.60
C SER A 169 5.55 -39.84 -0.33
N ASN A 170 6.27 -39.70 0.79
CA ASN A 170 5.87 -40.20 2.10
C ASN A 170 5.83 -39.06 3.14
N PRO A 171 4.72 -38.29 3.20
CA PRO A 171 4.63 -37.11 4.06
C PRO A 171 4.81 -37.40 5.56
N ASP A 172 4.42 -38.59 6.03
CA ASP A 172 4.52 -38.97 7.44
C ASP A 172 5.96 -39.19 7.90
N MET A 173 6.90 -39.42 6.97
CA MET A 173 8.32 -39.55 7.27
C MET A 173 9.07 -38.21 7.28
N ILE A 174 8.43 -37.12 6.90
CA ILE A 174 9.08 -35.80 6.82
C ILE A 174 9.20 -35.22 8.23
N PRO A 175 10.44 -35.01 8.74
CA PRO A 175 10.61 -34.55 10.09
C PRO A 175 10.21 -33.08 10.21
N LEU A 176 9.52 -32.79 11.31
CA LEU A 176 9.25 -31.45 11.77
C LEU A 176 10.19 -31.21 12.95
N SER A 177 11.19 -30.34 12.81
CA SER A 177 12.22 -30.23 13.85
C SER A 177 12.99 -28.92 13.81
N GLU A 178 12.93 -28.17 14.90
CA GLU A 178 13.79 -27.01 15.14
C GLU A 178 15.27 -27.43 15.25
N ASN A 179 15.56 -28.49 15.99
CA ASN A 179 16.93 -28.94 16.28
C ASN A 179 17.67 -29.34 15.00
N LEU A 180 17.00 -30.04 14.07
CA LEU A 180 17.63 -30.43 12.80
C LEU A 180 17.94 -29.26 11.89
N CYS A 181 17.28 -28.13 12.11
CA CYS A 181 17.42 -26.93 11.33
C CYS A 181 18.31 -25.89 12.03
N GLN A 182 18.63 -26.03 13.31
CA GLN A 182 19.41 -25.03 14.08
C GLN A 182 20.59 -24.45 13.30
N GLY A 183 20.63 -23.11 13.19
CA GLY A 183 21.67 -22.38 12.43
C GLY A 183 21.44 -22.24 10.91
N GLU A 184 20.44 -22.91 10.34
CA GLU A 184 20.06 -22.72 8.93
C GLU A 184 19.03 -21.57 8.79
N ASP A 185 18.80 -21.12 7.56
CA ASP A 185 17.74 -20.16 7.23
C ASP A 185 16.61 -20.84 6.45
N ASP A 186 15.44 -20.19 6.39
CA ASP A 186 14.32 -20.66 5.58
C ASP A 186 14.50 -20.23 4.12
N ILE A 187 14.10 -21.09 3.19
CA ILE A 187 14.25 -20.81 1.75
C ILE A 187 13.22 -19.77 1.29
N GLY A 188 13.72 -18.74 0.61
CA GLY A 188 12.91 -17.77 -0.14
C GLY A 188 13.04 -17.99 -1.65
N ILE A 189 11.90 -18.01 -2.35
CA ILE A 189 11.85 -18.21 -3.80
C ILE A 189 11.06 -17.10 -4.49
N ARG A 190 11.26 -16.98 -5.80
CA ARG A 190 10.52 -16.07 -6.68
C ARG A 190 9.98 -16.85 -7.88
N CYS A 191 8.70 -16.68 -8.16
CA CYS A 191 8.00 -17.34 -9.26
C CYS A 191 7.66 -16.38 -10.41
N TRP A 192 7.73 -16.86 -11.64
CA TRP A 192 7.46 -16.10 -12.86
C TRP A 192 6.84 -16.98 -13.95
N GLY A 193 6.63 -16.37 -15.13
CA GLY A 193 6.05 -17.02 -16.29
C GLY A 193 4.53 -17.08 -16.26
N ALA A 194 3.99 -17.76 -17.27
CA ALA A 194 2.56 -17.90 -17.47
C ALA A 194 1.90 -18.63 -16.28
N PRO A 195 0.67 -18.28 -15.91
CA PRO A 195 -0.08 -19.10 -14.97
C PRO A 195 -0.33 -20.48 -15.58
N ILE A 196 -0.38 -21.51 -14.73
CA ILE A 196 -0.67 -22.90 -15.12
C ILE A 196 -1.86 -23.50 -14.36
N PHE A 197 -2.48 -22.76 -13.45
CA PHE A 197 -3.64 -23.22 -12.67
C PHE A 197 -4.89 -23.45 -13.52
N LEU A 198 -5.76 -24.39 -13.12
CA LEU A 198 -6.94 -24.75 -13.91
C LEU A 198 -7.85 -23.53 -14.19
N GLY A 199 -8.08 -23.27 -15.48
CA GLY A 199 -8.94 -22.17 -15.95
C GLY A 199 -8.21 -20.86 -16.26
N TRP A 200 -6.88 -20.78 -16.07
CA TRP A 200 -6.09 -19.56 -16.33
C TRP A 200 -6.26 -19.03 -17.76
N GLN A 201 -6.38 -19.91 -18.76
CA GLN A 201 -6.47 -19.57 -20.19
C GLN A 201 -7.74 -18.77 -20.54
N ARG A 202 -8.70 -18.69 -19.64
CA ARG A 202 -9.96 -17.96 -19.84
C ARG A 202 -9.96 -16.61 -19.13
N HIS A 203 -8.87 -16.24 -18.46
CA HIS A 203 -8.77 -14.95 -17.79
C HIS A 203 -8.45 -13.85 -18.79
N TRP A 204 -9.09 -12.71 -18.59
CA TRP A 204 -8.82 -11.50 -19.34
C TRP A 204 -7.87 -10.59 -18.53
N LYS A 205 -7.36 -9.52 -19.13
CA LYS A 205 -6.26 -8.73 -18.54
C LYS A 205 -6.68 -7.83 -17.39
N GLY A 206 -7.95 -7.44 -17.32
CA GLY A 206 -8.42 -6.47 -16.34
C GLY A 206 -8.32 -5.03 -16.84
N LEU A 207 -8.46 -4.10 -15.89
CA LEU A 207 -8.40 -2.66 -16.12
C LEU A 207 -7.02 -2.13 -15.74
N GLN A 208 -6.36 -1.42 -16.65
CA GLN A 208 -5.15 -0.65 -16.38
C GLN A 208 -5.47 0.84 -16.44
N ILE A 209 -5.46 1.50 -15.29
CA ILE A 209 -5.75 2.93 -15.17
C ILE A 209 -4.45 3.67 -14.92
N LEU A 210 -4.08 4.53 -15.87
CA LEU A 210 -2.91 5.41 -15.82
C LEU A 210 -3.35 6.88 -15.68
N SER A 211 -4.53 7.09 -15.09
CA SER A 211 -5.35 8.32 -15.13
C SER A 211 -4.53 9.61 -15.15
N SER A 212 -4.62 10.35 -16.26
CA SER A 212 -4.03 11.69 -16.38
C SER A 212 -5.01 12.82 -16.07
N SER A 213 -6.30 12.52 -15.93
CA SER A 213 -7.35 13.53 -15.77
C SER A 213 -7.79 13.63 -14.32
N SER A 214 -7.59 14.81 -13.72
CA SER A 214 -8.00 15.13 -12.36
C SER A 214 -8.57 16.54 -12.27
N GLN A 215 -9.30 16.78 -11.19
CA GLN A 215 -9.83 18.09 -10.82
C GLN A 215 -9.47 18.38 -9.36
N TYR A 216 -9.36 19.66 -9.01
CA TYR A 216 -9.19 20.05 -7.61
C TYR A 216 -10.54 20.10 -6.92
N VAL A 217 -10.63 19.47 -5.75
CA VAL A 217 -11.85 19.42 -4.94
C VAL A 217 -11.52 19.91 -3.53
N ASN A 218 -12.47 20.64 -2.94
CA ASN A 218 -12.38 21.08 -1.55
C ASN A 218 -12.41 19.87 -0.62
N SER A 219 -11.43 19.82 0.28
CA SER A 219 -11.29 18.79 1.30
C SER A 219 -11.99 19.17 2.60
N ASP A 220 -12.32 20.45 2.75
CA ASP A 220 -12.94 21.02 3.94
C ASP A 220 -14.09 21.99 3.62
N PRO A 221 -15.02 22.19 4.58
CA PRO A 221 -16.11 23.17 4.47
C PRO A 221 -15.66 24.60 4.21
N ASP A 222 -14.54 25.02 4.81
CA ASP A 222 -14.04 26.41 4.73
C ASP A 222 -13.12 26.66 3.53
N MET A 223 -12.98 25.66 2.64
CA MET A 223 -12.23 25.75 1.40
C MET A 223 -10.76 26.12 1.58
N VAL A 224 -10.14 25.74 2.71
CA VAL A 224 -8.73 26.01 3.00
C VAL A 224 -7.84 24.88 2.47
N ALA A 225 -8.37 23.66 2.37
CA ALA A 225 -7.65 22.48 1.91
C ALA A 225 -8.21 21.95 0.59
N LEU A 226 -7.33 21.71 -0.38
CA LEU A 226 -7.65 21.12 -1.68
C LEU A 226 -6.91 19.79 -1.85
N HIS A 227 -7.50 18.87 -2.60
CA HIS A 227 -6.80 17.69 -3.11
C HIS A 227 -7.17 17.46 -4.57
N GLN A 228 -6.33 16.71 -5.31
CA GLN A 228 -6.73 16.30 -6.65
C GLN A 228 -7.58 15.04 -6.55
N GLU A 229 -8.71 15.06 -7.23
CA GLU A 229 -9.57 13.92 -7.39
C GLU A 229 -9.57 13.47 -8.85
N SER A 230 -9.49 12.16 -9.10
CA SER A 230 -9.69 11.65 -10.47
C SER A 230 -11.12 11.94 -10.91
N ILE A 231 -11.26 12.36 -12.18
CA ILE A 231 -12.59 12.39 -12.80
C ILE A 231 -13.11 10.98 -13.10
N SER A 232 -12.26 9.94 -12.98
CA SER A 232 -12.68 8.56 -13.21
C SER A 232 -13.52 8.02 -12.06
N ARG A 233 -14.57 7.29 -12.41
CA ARG A 233 -15.56 6.71 -11.50
C ARG A 233 -15.79 5.25 -11.88
N LEU A 234 -15.70 4.36 -10.90
CA LEU A 234 -16.12 2.97 -11.00
C LEU A 234 -17.19 2.74 -9.93
N GLU A 235 -18.45 2.73 -10.34
CA GLU A 235 -19.60 2.58 -9.46
C GLU A 235 -20.44 1.37 -9.90
N PHE A 236 -20.71 0.46 -8.97
CA PHE A 236 -21.53 -0.75 -9.21
C PHE A 236 -21.04 -1.57 -10.42
N VAL A 237 -19.76 -1.93 -10.39
CA VAL A 237 -19.08 -2.69 -11.46
C VAL A 237 -18.68 -4.07 -10.96
N GLU A 238 -19.04 -5.11 -11.72
CA GLU A 238 -18.61 -6.48 -11.50
C GLU A 238 -17.45 -6.82 -12.45
N ILE A 239 -16.34 -7.26 -11.88
CA ILE A 239 -15.12 -7.65 -12.59
C ILE A 239 -14.79 -9.07 -12.18
N LEU A 240 -15.08 -10.04 -13.06
CA LEU A 240 -14.88 -11.46 -12.75
C LEU A 240 -13.79 -12.04 -13.66
N TYR A 241 -12.94 -12.90 -13.10
CA TYR A 241 -11.94 -13.68 -13.84
C TYR A 241 -10.97 -12.83 -14.68
N ALA A 242 -10.58 -11.68 -14.16
CA ALA A 242 -9.53 -10.83 -14.73
C ALA A 242 -8.13 -11.27 -14.25
N GLY A 243 -7.08 -10.53 -14.63
CA GLY A 243 -5.75 -10.71 -14.07
C GLY A 243 -4.77 -11.54 -14.91
N TYR A 244 -4.99 -11.76 -16.21
CA TYR A 244 -3.99 -12.37 -17.10
C TYR A 244 -3.69 -11.48 -18.31
N ASP A 245 -2.43 -11.09 -18.49
CA ASP A 245 -2.00 -10.28 -19.62
C ASP A 245 -1.42 -11.17 -20.72
N GLY A 246 -2.12 -11.26 -21.86
CA GLY A 246 -1.72 -12.07 -22.99
C GLY A 246 -0.43 -11.58 -23.67
N SER A 247 -0.10 -10.30 -23.54
CA SER A 247 1.09 -9.70 -24.15
C SER A 247 2.37 -10.07 -23.40
N THR A 248 2.33 -10.00 -22.06
CA THR A 248 3.48 -10.33 -21.20
C THR A 248 3.50 -11.80 -20.78
N LYS A 249 2.42 -12.55 -21.06
CA LYS A 249 2.18 -13.93 -20.62
C LYS A 249 2.36 -14.07 -19.11
N ASN A 250 1.85 -13.12 -18.33
CA ASN A 250 2.00 -13.09 -16.88
C ASN A 250 0.67 -12.72 -16.20
N THR A 251 0.55 -12.99 -14.90
CA THR A 251 -0.63 -12.50 -14.16
C THR A 251 -0.46 -11.03 -13.79
N THR A 252 -1.59 -10.35 -13.68
CA THR A 252 -1.76 -8.95 -13.29
C THR A 252 -2.95 -8.85 -12.34
N ALA A 253 -3.20 -7.67 -11.78
CA ALA A 253 -4.39 -7.41 -10.99
C ALA A 253 -5.65 -7.27 -11.86
N ALA A 254 -6.83 -7.49 -11.29
CA ALA A 254 -8.10 -7.23 -11.96
C ALA A 254 -8.28 -5.74 -12.23
N ILE A 255 -7.88 -4.90 -11.28
CA ILE A 255 -7.71 -3.45 -11.46
C ILE A 255 -6.28 -3.08 -11.07
N ARG A 256 -5.50 -2.60 -12.03
CA ARG A 256 -4.17 -2.01 -11.80
C ARG A 256 -4.24 -0.51 -12.01
N ILE A 257 -4.01 0.26 -10.95
CA ILE A 257 -4.00 1.72 -10.96
C ILE A 257 -2.59 2.22 -10.74
N GLU A 258 -2.16 3.21 -11.52
CA GLU A 258 -0.89 3.88 -11.34
C GLU A 258 -1.09 5.39 -11.35
N GLY A 259 -0.68 6.06 -10.27
CA GLY A 259 -0.92 7.49 -10.07
C GLY A 259 -2.29 7.78 -9.42
N ILE A 260 -3.14 8.56 -10.08
CA ILE A 260 -4.39 9.06 -9.49
C ILE A 260 -5.47 7.96 -9.54
N SER A 261 -6.03 7.61 -8.38
CA SER A 261 -7.05 6.58 -8.26
C SER A 261 -8.44 7.07 -8.67
N PRO A 262 -9.24 6.28 -9.41
CA PRO A 262 -10.68 6.54 -9.52
C PRO A 262 -11.35 6.41 -8.15
N ILE A 263 -12.54 7.02 -8.01
CA ILE A 263 -13.43 6.65 -6.92
C ILE A 263 -14.03 5.28 -7.23
N MET A 264 -13.93 4.38 -6.25
CA MET A 264 -14.42 3.00 -6.36
C MET A 264 -15.52 2.77 -5.33
N ASN A 265 -16.73 2.50 -5.80
CA ASN A 265 -17.90 2.29 -4.96
C ASN A 265 -18.75 1.13 -5.50
N GLY A 266 -19.20 0.21 -4.65
CA GLY A 266 -20.09 -0.87 -5.11
C GLY A 266 -19.40 -1.90 -6.01
N LEU A 267 -18.09 -2.09 -5.91
CA LEU A 267 -17.37 -3.02 -6.79
C LEU A 267 -17.54 -4.47 -6.35
N ARG A 268 -17.64 -5.39 -7.31
CA ARG A 268 -17.53 -6.84 -7.06
C ARG A 268 -16.40 -7.42 -7.87
N ILE A 269 -15.27 -7.69 -7.21
CA ILE A 269 -14.06 -8.24 -7.84
C ILE A 269 -13.86 -9.65 -7.33
N GLU A 270 -13.91 -10.62 -8.25
CA GLU A 270 -13.78 -12.02 -7.88
C GLU A 270 -12.91 -12.81 -8.83
N ARG A 271 -12.16 -13.76 -8.25
CA ARG A 271 -11.42 -14.77 -9.00
C ARG A 271 -10.39 -14.17 -9.96
N SER A 272 -9.74 -13.09 -9.55
CA SER A 272 -8.58 -12.56 -10.24
C SER A 272 -7.45 -13.59 -10.24
N ALA A 273 -6.75 -13.72 -11.37
CA ALA A 273 -5.53 -14.51 -11.49
C ALA A 273 -4.33 -13.89 -10.76
N GLY A 274 -4.44 -12.63 -10.32
CA GLY A 274 -3.51 -11.95 -9.44
C GLY A 274 -4.27 -11.21 -8.34
N ASP A 275 -3.85 -10.00 -8.02
CA ASP A 275 -4.52 -9.18 -7.00
C ASP A 275 -5.94 -8.76 -7.44
N GLY A 276 -6.81 -8.45 -6.49
CA GLY A 276 -8.08 -7.81 -6.78
C GLY A 276 -7.86 -6.38 -7.27
N ILE A 277 -7.31 -5.53 -6.39
CA ILE A 277 -6.94 -4.15 -6.71
C ILE A 277 -5.47 -3.95 -6.39
N HIS A 278 -4.70 -3.42 -7.34
CA HIS A 278 -3.29 -3.08 -7.16
C HIS A 278 -3.05 -1.62 -7.51
N LEU A 279 -2.77 -0.83 -6.49
CA LEU A 279 -2.44 0.59 -6.56
C LEU A 279 -0.92 0.77 -6.46
N VAL A 280 -0.33 1.24 -7.56
CA VAL A 280 1.11 1.50 -7.67
C VAL A 280 1.33 2.99 -7.56
N ARG A 281 1.99 3.40 -6.47
CA ARG A 281 2.43 4.78 -6.24
C ARG A 281 1.28 5.79 -6.31
N PRO A 282 0.19 5.60 -5.54
CA PRO A 282 -0.85 6.60 -5.49
C PRO A 282 -0.30 7.91 -4.93
N THR A 283 -0.64 9.01 -5.60
CA THR A 283 -0.21 10.37 -5.23
C THR A 283 -1.33 11.20 -4.62
N GLU A 284 -2.54 10.67 -4.57
CA GLU A 284 -3.78 11.32 -4.13
C GLU A 284 -4.62 10.32 -3.33
N PRO A 285 -5.67 10.77 -2.60
CA PRO A 285 -6.51 9.90 -1.80
C PRO A 285 -7.09 8.73 -2.60
N VAL A 286 -7.00 7.54 -2.02
CA VAL A 286 -7.67 6.34 -2.54
C VAL A 286 -8.95 6.12 -1.76
N VAL A 287 -10.07 5.98 -2.47
CA VAL A 287 -11.39 5.72 -1.85
C VAL A 287 -11.98 4.44 -2.42
N ILE A 288 -12.18 3.45 -1.55
CA ILE A 288 -12.85 2.18 -1.84
C ILE A 288 -14.01 2.01 -0.86
N ALA A 289 -15.23 1.95 -1.36
CA ALA A 289 -16.43 1.85 -0.55
C ALA A 289 -17.39 0.75 -1.05
N ASN A 290 -18.20 0.19 -0.15
CA ASN A 290 -19.32 -0.69 -0.46
C ASN A 290 -18.97 -1.86 -1.40
N SER A 291 -17.75 -2.40 -1.27
CA SER A 291 -17.20 -3.32 -2.27
C SER A 291 -17.01 -4.74 -1.72
N THR A 292 -16.97 -5.72 -2.61
CA THR A 292 -16.66 -7.13 -2.29
C THR A 292 -15.47 -7.57 -3.14
N ILE A 293 -14.40 -7.98 -2.49
CA ILE A 293 -13.15 -8.40 -3.13
C ILE A 293 -12.77 -9.77 -2.59
N ARG A 294 -12.99 -10.82 -3.38
CA ARG A 294 -12.86 -12.19 -2.87
C ARG A 294 -12.30 -13.21 -3.84
N ASN A 295 -11.74 -14.28 -3.27
CA ASN A 295 -11.26 -15.46 -4.02
C ASN A 295 -10.20 -15.12 -5.09
N ASN A 296 -9.38 -14.09 -4.85
CA ASN A 296 -8.32 -13.71 -5.76
C ASN A 296 -7.04 -14.50 -5.48
N ARG A 297 -6.29 -14.86 -6.52
CA ARG A 297 -5.02 -15.60 -6.40
C ARG A 297 -3.85 -14.73 -5.92
N GLY A 298 -4.05 -13.42 -5.79
CA GLY A 298 -3.14 -12.47 -5.15
C GLY A 298 -3.71 -11.89 -3.86
N HIS A 299 -3.31 -10.67 -3.53
CA HIS A 299 -3.88 -9.90 -2.43
C HIS A 299 -5.29 -9.41 -2.76
N GLY A 300 -6.10 -9.10 -1.74
CA GLY A 300 -7.38 -8.43 -1.95
C GLY A 300 -7.15 -7.00 -2.49
N ILE A 301 -6.56 -6.15 -1.65
CA ILE A 301 -6.14 -4.79 -2.00
C ILE A 301 -4.64 -4.66 -1.73
N MET A 302 -3.88 -4.26 -2.73
CA MET A 302 -2.45 -3.99 -2.62
C MET A 302 -2.18 -2.53 -2.92
N VAL A 303 -1.53 -1.83 -1.99
CA VAL A 303 -1.09 -0.44 -2.11
C VAL A 303 0.41 -0.40 -1.92
N MET A 304 1.13 -0.01 -2.96
CA MET A 304 2.60 0.00 -2.95
C MET A 304 3.15 1.39 -3.16
N ASN A 305 4.06 1.78 -2.27
CA ASN A 305 4.84 3.01 -2.35
C ASN A 305 3.95 4.26 -2.47
N THR A 306 2.89 4.33 -1.65
CA THR A 306 2.08 5.56 -1.55
C THR A 306 2.93 6.70 -1.00
N THR A 307 2.77 7.89 -1.57
CA THR A 307 3.45 9.12 -1.11
C THR A 307 2.50 10.12 -0.45
N ASP A 308 1.19 9.96 -0.66
CA ASP A 308 0.17 10.78 0.01
C ASP A 308 -0.30 10.14 1.32
N GLY A 309 -0.19 8.81 1.43
CA GLY A 309 -0.62 8.06 2.61
C GLY A 309 -2.12 7.77 2.62
N ARG A 310 -3.00 8.71 2.24
CA ARG A 310 -4.46 8.60 2.42
C ARG A 310 -5.12 7.47 1.61
N VAL A 311 -5.46 6.39 2.30
CA VAL A 311 -6.23 5.25 1.77
C VAL A 311 -7.43 5.00 2.67
N PHE A 312 -8.63 5.17 2.12
CA PHE A 312 -9.90 4.97 2.79
C PHE A 312 -10.61 3.73 2.26
N VAL A 313 -10.86 2.77 3.15
CA VAL A 313 -11.66 1.58 2.86
C VAL A 313 -12.87 1.56 3.79
N ASN A 314 -14.07 1.55 3.22
CA ASN A 314 -15.31 1.59 4.00
C ASN A 314 -16.32 0.54 3.53
N MET A 315 -17.09 -0.06 4.44
CA MET A 315 -18.21 -0.96 4.12
C MET A 315 -17.82 -2.05 3.09
N THR A 316 -16.62 -2.62 3.23
CA THR A 316 -16.05 -3.53 2.23
C THR A 316 -15.86 -4.93 2.83
N THR A 317 -16.04 -5.97 2.02
CA THR A 317 -15.74 -7.36 2.40
C THR A 317 -14.55 -7.86 1.58
N ILE A 318 -13.50 -8.30 2.27
CA ILE A 318 -12.26 -8.79 1.67
C ILE A 318 -12.00 -10.21 2.18
N SER A 319 -12.23 -11.23 1.35
CA SER A 319 -12.17 -12.61 1.85
C SER A 319 -11.69 -13.66 0.86
N GLY A 320 -11.10 -14.74 1.40
CA GLY A 320 -10.69 -15.89 0.59
C GLY A 320 -9.57 -15.59 -0.41
N ASN A 321 -8.77 -14.56 -0.19
CA ASN A 321 -7.65 -14.23 -1.08
C ASN A 321 -6.40 -15.04 -0.72
N TYR A 322 -5.61 -15.41 -1.71
CA TYR A 322 -4.39 -16.21 -1.52
C TYR A 322 -3.26 -15.40 -0.86
N GLY A 323 -3.27 -14.08 -1.03
CA GLY A 323 -2.40 -13.15 -0.33
C GLY A 323 -3.03 -12.59 0.94
N ASP A 324 -2.51 -11.45 1.38
CA ASP A 324 -3.14 -10.64 2.44
C ASP A 324 -4.50 -10.09 1.98
N GLY A 325 -5.38 -9.80 2.95
CA GLY A 325 -6.60 -9.04 2.69
C GLY A 325 -6.25 -7.64 2.17
N ILE A 326 -5.52 -6.88 2.98
CA ILE A 326 -4.96 -5.56 2.62
C ILE A 326 -3.45 -5.60 2.82
N HIS A 327 -2.70 -5.27 1.77
CA HIS A 327 -1.24 -5.14 1.78
C HIS A 327 -0.90 -3.68 1.49
N TYR A 328 -0.50 -2.93 2.53
CA TYR A 328 -0.30 -1.49 2.48
C TYR A 328 1.16 -1.15 2.79
N ARG A 329 1.83 -0.48 1.86
CA ARG A 329 3.21 -0.03 2.04
C ARG A 329 3.38 1.43 1.65
N GLU A 330 3.87 2.22 2.59
CA GLU A 330 4.34 3.58 2.33
C GLU A 330 5.73 3.54 1.70
N GLY A 331 5.97 4.45 0.75
CA GLY A 331 7.24 4.47 0.01
C GLY A 331 7.77 5.88 -0.08
N TYR A 332 8.82 6.15 0.68
CA TYR A 332 9.55 7.41 0.67
C TYR A 332 10.82 7.22 -0.15
N ASP A 333 10.87 7.80 -1.35
CA ASP A 333 12.01 7.69 -2.26
C ASP A 333 12.65 9.07 -2.47
N GLU A 334 13.84 9.27 -1.88
CA GLU A 334 14.62 10.50 -2.05
C GLU A 334 15.00 10.78 -3.51
N PHE A 335 15.26 9.74 -4.32
CA PHE A 335 15.66 9.92 -5.72
C PHE A 335 14.53 10.51 -6.56
N ARG A 336 13.28 10.37 -6.11
CA ARG A 336 12.13 10.89 -6.85
C ARG A 336 12.01 12.40 -6.80
N TYR A 337 12.40 13.05 -5.70
CA TYR A 337 12.34 14.51 -5.62
C TYR A 337 13.15 15.21 -6.73
N PHE A 338 14.25 14.59 -7.16
CA PHE A 338 15.09 15.09 -8.24
C PHE A 338 14.50 14.87 -9.65
N THR A 339 13.49 14.00 -9.79
CA THR A 339 12.86 13.64 -11.08
C THR A 339 11.41 14.13 -11.21
N MET A 340 10.89 14.85 -10.21
CA MET A 340 9.53 15.40 -10.22
C MET A 340 9.38 16.56 -11.20
N SER A 341 8.21 16.64 -11.83
CA SER A 341 7.78 17.81 -12.62
C SER A 341 7.83 19.08 -11.76
N ASP A 342 8.18 20.23 -12.35
CA ASP A 342 8.35 21.50 -11.63
C ASP A 342 7.17 21.91 -10.76
N ASN A 343 5.95 21.46 -11.09
CA ASN A 343 4.74 21.73 -10.29
C ASN A 343 4.67 20.98 -8.95
N LYS A 344 5.56 20.00 -8.71
CA LYS A 344 5.60 19.21 -7.47
C LYS A 344 6.88 19.43 -6.65
N LYS A 345 7.72 20.40 -7.02
CA LYS A 345 8.88 20.82 -6.21
C LYS A 345 8.41 21.70 -5.04
N PRO A 346 9.15 21.75 -3.91
CA PRO A 346 8.87 22.71 -2.86
C PRO A 346 8.88 24.12 -3.44
N ARG A 347 7.79 24.86 -3.28
CA ARG A 347 7.66 26.25 -3.73
C ARG A 347 7.94 27.26 -2.62
N LEU A 348 8.06 26.76 -1.39
CA LEU A 348 8.32 27.54 -0.19
C LEU A 348 9.58 26.99 0.46
N ASP A 349 10.53 27.87 0.74
CA ASP A 349 11.71 27.56 1.57
C ASP A 349 11.60 28.34 2.87
N MET A 350 11.40 27.62 3.98
CA MET A 350 11.25 28.14 5.33
C MET A 350 12.46 29.00 5.76
N CYS A 351 13.64 28.81 5.18
CA CYS A 351 14.81 29.60 5.54
C CYS A 351 14.89 30.95 4.81
N THR A 352 14.00 31.20 3.85
CA THR A 352 13.94 32.46 3.08
C THR A 352 12.58 33.14 3.15
N GLU A 353 11.51 32.35 3.17
CA GLU A 353 10.11 32.78 3.26
C GLU A 353 9.52 32.34 4.59
N HIS A 354 9.51 33.24 5.56
CA HIS A 354 9.09 32.96 6.94
C HIS A 354 7.57 32.96 7.17
N LYS A 355 6.75 33.09 6.11
CA LYS A 355 5.28 33.10 6.20
C LYS A 355 4.66 32.45 4.97
N ILE A 356 3.58 31.70 5.17
CA ILE A 356 2.75 31.20 4.07
C ILE A 356 1.75 32.29 3.67
N SER A 357 1.62 32.58 2.38
CA SER A 357 0.60 33.52 1.91
C SER A 357 -0.80 33.01 2.29
N PRO A 358 -1.68 33.84 2.85
CA PRO A 358 -3.04 33.45 3.21
C PRO A 358 -3.92 33.14 1.98
N THR A 359 -3.44 33.48 0.77
CA THR A 359 -4.13 33.15 -0.50
C THR A 359 -3.90 31.72 -0.96
N PHE A 360 -3.04 30.96 -0.29
CA PHE A 360 -2.70 29.60 -0.69
C PHE A 360 -3.54 28.55 0.04
N PHE A 361 -3.88 27.48 -0.71
CA PHE A 361 -4.61 26.32 -0.19
C PHE A 361 -3.65 25.25 0.29
N PHE A 362 -4.02 24.55 1.37
CA PHE A 362 -3.30 23.40 1.87
C PHE A 362 -3.55 22.16 0.97
N PRO A 363 -2.59 21.23 0.88
CA PRO A 363 -1.33 21.21 1.61
C PRO A 363 -0.16 21.96 0.94
N HIS A 364 0.81 22.38 1.75
CA HIS A 364 2.05 23.01 1.29
C HIS A 364 3.26 22.11 1.47
N LEU A 365 3.99 21.89 0.37
CA LEU A 365 5.30 21.26 0.39
C LEU A 365 6.38 22.32 0.64
N ILE A 366 7.06 22.21 1.77
CA ILE A 366 8.02 23.18 2.28
C ILE A 366 9.39 22.52 2.37
N GLN A 367 10.40 23.27 1.98
CA GLN A 367 11.80 22.93 2.17
C GLN A 367 12.37 23.74 3.33
N ALA A 368 13.27 23.14 4.11
CA ALA A 368 14.11 23.82 5.07
C ALA A 368 15.54 23.35 4.84
N LYS A 369 16.38 24.23 4.28
CA LYS A 369 17.76 23.93 3.91
C LYS A 369 18.75 24.78 4.70
N LEU A 370 19.56 24.13 5.53
CA LEU A 370 20.71 24.76 6.18
C LEU A 370 21.99 24.23 5.54
N THR A 371 22.78 25.12 4.95
CA THR A 371 24.06 24.78 4.33
C THR A 371 25.19 24.69 5.34
N ASN A 372 26.14 23.80 5.10
CA ASN A 372 27.38 23.71 5.86
C ASN A 372 28.08 25.09 5.92
N GLY A 373 28.50 25.49 7.12
CA GLY A 373 29.19 26.75 7.36
C GLY A 373 28.28 27.95 7.62
N THR A 374 26.95 27.81 7.52
CA THR A 374 26.00 28.85 7.95
C THR A 374 26.25 29.21 9.41
N VAL A 375 26.34 30.50 9.72
CA VAL A 375 26.58 31.00 11.09
C VAL A 375 25.30 30.85 11.90
N ILE A 376 25.41 30.25 13.09
CA ILE A 376 24.36 30.15 14.08
C ILE A 376 24.71 31.12 15.20
N ASP A 377 23.78 32.04 15.49
CA ASP A 377 23.88 32.98 16.59
C ASP A 377 22.85 32.60 17.66
N ASP A 378 23.32 32.13 18.80
CA ASP A 378 22.46 31.71 19.91
C ASP A 378 21.63 32.86 20.52
N SER A 379 21.99 34.11 20.22
CA SER A 379 21.28 35.30 20.71
C SER A 379 20.11 35.74 19.82
N ASN A 380 20.00 35.18 18.61
CA ASN A 380 18.98 35.53 17.62
C ASN A 380 18.07 34.33 17.29
N ALA A 381 16.96 34.60 16.60
CA ALA A 381 16.11 33.54 16.06
C ALA A 381 16.92 32.65 15.11
N SER A 382 16.57 31.35 15.06
CA SER A 382 17.19 30.41 14.10
C SER A 382 17.16 31.02 12.69
N PRO A 383 18.20 30.85 11.86
CA PRO A 383 18.18 31.32 10.48
C PRO A 383 17.09 30.65 9.63
N CYS A 384 16.49 29.55 10.10
CA CYS A 384 15.44 28.85 9.39
C CYS A 384 14.20 28.65 10.26
N TRP A 385 13.16 29.45 9.99
CA TRP A 385 11.91 29.44 10.73
C TRP A 385 10.74 29.88 9.86
N MET A 386 9.51 29.54 10.20
CA MET A 386 8.34 30.12 9.57
C MET A 386 7.13 30.14 10.49
N ILE A 387 6.16 30.96 10.11
CA ILE A 387 4.84 30.98 10.71
C ILE A 387 3.81 30.42 9.75
N VAL A 388 2.97 29.57 10.32
CA VAL A 388 1.77 29.04 9.69
C VAL A 388 0.56 29.63 10.43
N SER A 389 -0.20 30.44 9.69
CA SER A 389 -1.41 31.08 10.21
C SER A 389 -2.54 30.88 9.21
N LEU A 390 -3.67 30.36 9.70
CA LEU A 390 -4.94 30.35 9.00
C LEU A 390 -5.90 31.36 9.66
N PRO A 391 -6.89 31.89 8.93
CA PRO A 391 -7.85 32.86 9.47
C PRO A 391 -8.45 32.34 10.78
N ALA A 392 -8.35 33.12 11.86
CA ALA A 392 -8.62 32.68 13.24
C ALA A 392 -10.08 32.35 13.59
N GLN A 393 -10.96 32.18 12.59
CA GLN A 393 -12.39 31.99 12.82
C GLN A 393 -12.74 30.59 13.32
N LEU A 394 -11.85 29.60 13.15
CA LEU A 394 -12.10 28.20 13.53
C LEU A 394 -10.84 27.52 14.11
N PRO A 395 -11.03 26.51 14.98
CA PRO A 395 -9.93 25.67 15.43
C PRO A 395 -9.49 24.71 14.32
N TYR A 396 -8.28 24.92 13.78
CA TYR A 396 -7.69 24.03 12.78
C TYR A 396 -6.81 22.96 13.43
N THR A 397 -6.78 21.78 12.84
CA THR A 397 -5.79 20.74 13.14
C THR A 397 -4.78 20.69 12.00
N TYR A 398 -3.52 20.93 12.33
CA TYR A 398 -2.39 20.85 11.41
C TYR A 398 -1.73 19.49 11.50
N SER A 399 -1.27 18.97 10.38
CA SER A 399 -0.46 17.76 10.33
C SER A 399 0.80 17.99 9.50
N ILE A 400 1.96 17.65 10.07
CA ILE A 400 3.25 17.77 9.39
C ILE A 400 3.70 16.37 8.97
N GLN A 401 3.66 16.13 7.66
CA GLN A 401 4.09 14.91 7.02
C GLN A 401 5.52 15.05 6.52
N PHE A 402 6.42 14.18 6.97
CA PHE A 402 7.83 14.23 6.57
C PHE A 402 8.03 13.46 5.27
N MET A 403 8.66 14.10 4.29
CA MET A 403 8.87 13.48 2.99
C MET A 403 10.32 13.07 2.74
N THR A 404 11.28 13.87 3.22
CA THR A 404 12.71 13.61 3.07
C THR A 404 13.46 14.28 4.21
N VAL A 405 14.43 13.57 4.77
CA VAL A 405 15.29 14.05 5.86
C VAL A 405 16.73 13.71 5.53
N ARG A 406 17.52 14.74 5.23
CA ARG A 406 18.98 14.64 5.10
C ARG A 406 19.64 15.51 6.15
N ASN A 407 20.58 14.92 6.87
CA ASN A 407 21.41 15.63 7.83
C ASN A 407 22.83 15.08 7.70
N GLU A 408 23.69 15.81 6.99
CA GLU A 408 25.06 15.39 6.70
C GLU A 408 26.07 15.88 7.75
N ASN A 409 25.60 16.17 8.98
CA ASN A 409 26.49 16.35 10.11
C ASN A 409 27.42 15.13 10.27
N ASP A 410 28.68 15.36 10.62
CA ASP A 410 29.61 14.28 10.96
C ASP A 410 29.07 13.51 12.17
N GLU A 411 28.95 12.18 12.04
CA GLU A 411 28.49 11.26 13.09
C GLU A 411 29.36 11.33 14.36
N LYS A 412 30.60 11.82 14.23
CA LYS A 412 31.53 12.03 15.36
C LYS A 412 31.42 13.40 16.01
N SER A 413 30.63 14.31 15.44
CA SER A 413 30.42 15.63 16.00
C SER A 413 29.26 15.60 17.01
N ASP A 414 29.36 16.42 18.06
CA ASP A 414 28.25 16.63 19.02
C ASP A 414 27.18 17.58 18.45
N SER A 415 27.14 17.79 17.14
CA SER A 415 26.23 18.75 16.51
C SER A 415 24.85 18.13 16.31
N GLU A 416 23.82 18.75 16.86
CA GLU A 416 22.46 18.24 16.80
C GLU A 416 21.53 19.17 16.03
N THR A 417 20.61 18.60 15.26
CA THR A 417 19.58 19.39 14.56
C THR A 417 18.20 18.90 14.98
N ARG A 418 17.30 19.84 15.29
CA ARG A 418 15.96 19.55 15.78
C ARG A 418 14.95 20.47 15.09
N LEU A 419 13.82 19.93 14.66
CA LEU A 419 12.66 20.72 14.26
C LEU A 419 11.82 21.00 15.51
N ILE A 420 11.64 22.27 15.80
CA ILE A 420 10.85 22.78 16.92
C ILE A 420 9.50 23.28 16.38
N ILE A 421 8.42 22.88 17.04
CA ILE A 421 7.05 23.30 16.73
C ILE A 421 6.45 23.89 18.00
N CYS A 422 6.00 25.14 17.93
CA CYS A 422 5.43 25.88 19.06
C CYS A 422 4.22 26.70 18.66
N ASP A 423 3.55 27.24 19.67
CA ASP A 423 2.73 28.42 19.44
C ASP A 423 3.63 29.65 19.21
N ALA A 424 3.18 30.59 18.39
CA ALA A 424 3.96 31.79 18.11
C ALA A 424 3.83 32.80 19.26
N ASN A 425 4.94 33.44 19.62
CA ASN A 425 4.94 34.56 20.57
C ASN A 425 4.11 35.75 20.04
N ALA A 426 3.89 36.76 20.90
CA ALA A 426 3.07 37.93 20.57
C ALA A 426 3.58 38.74 19.35
N ASN A 427 4.88 38.68 19.06
CA ASN A 427 5.50 39.38 17.93
C ASN A 427 5.49 38.57 16.64
N PHE A 428 5.07 37.29 16.70
CA PHE A 428 5.12 36.36 15.58
C PHE A 428 6.52 36.25 14.98
N ASP A 429 7.52 36.02 15.82
CA ASP A 429 8.92 35.82 15.41
C ASP A 429 9.68 34.85 16.33
N GLY A 430 8.97 34.19 17.25
CA GLY A 430 9.56 33.26 18.19
C GLY A 430 8.57 32.23 18.72
N CYS A 431 9.13 31.26 19.44
CA CYS A 431 8.40 30.16 20.06
C CYS A 431 7.91 30.57 21.46
N ASP A 432 6.61 30.41 21.70
CA ASP A 432 5.99 30.41 23.03
C ASP A 432 5.26 29.06 23.20
N GLY A 433 5.46 28.37 24.33
CA GLY A 433 4.87 27.03 24.54
C GLY A 433 5.28 25.97 23.49
N GLU A 434 6.45 25.37 23.67
CA GLU A 434 6.91 24.25 22.83
C GLU A 434 5.94 23.07 22.86
N ARG A 435 5.53 22.59 21.68
CA ARG A 435 4.64 21.44 21.51
C ARG A 435 5.40 20.18 21.11
N TYR A 436 6.34 20.33 20.18
CA TYR A 436 7.17 19.22 19.71
C TYR A 436 8.61 19.67 19.50
N ARG A 437 9.51 18.74 19.80
CA ARG A 437 10.94 18.81 19.53
C ARG A 437 11.35 17.50 18.86
N ILE A 438 11.55 17.57 17.55
CA ILE A 438 11.75 16.39 16.70
C ILE A 438 13.21 16.35 16.28
N PRO A 439 13.97 15.31 16.67
CA PRO A 439 15.35 15.16 16.21
C PRO A 439 15.39 14.89 14.70
N ILE A 440 16.27 15.58 14.00
CA ILE A 440 16.48 15.44 12.55
C ILE A 440 17.73 14.58 12.36
N LEU A 441 17.52 13.28 12.18
CA LEU A 441 18.59 12.30 12.01
C LEU A 441 18.70 11.90 10.54
N ASN A 442 19.92 11.70 10.06
CA ASN A 442 20.17 11.45 8.65
C ASN A 442 19.39 10.23 8.14
N ARG A 443 18.59 10.40 7.07
CA ARG A 443 17.80 9.34 6.43
C ARG A 443 16.77 8.65 7.34
N ILE A 444 16.47 9.21 8.51
CA ILE A 444 15.43 8.70 9.40
C ILE A 444 14.22 9.62 9.30
N LEU A 445 13.11 9.09 8.82
CA LEU A 445 11.84 9.81 8.72
C LEU A 445 11.08 9.76 10.05
N PRO A 446 10.79 10.91 10.67
CA PRO A 446 9.93 10.99 11.85
C PRO A 446 8.50 10.58 11.55
N GLN A 447 7.73 10.33 12.61
CA GLN A 447 6.28 10.16 12.54
C GLN A 447 5.59 11.43 12.06
N THR A 448 4.46 11.30 11.36
CA THR A 448 3.61 12.45 11.04
C THR A 448 2.96 12.95 12.32
N VAL A 449 3.22 14.21 12.68
CA VAL A 449 2.68 14.83 13.91
C VAL A 449 1.45 15.64 13.58
N SER A 450 0.41 15.52 14.41
CA SER A 450 -0.85 16.26 14.25
C SER A 450 -1.22 16.99 15.53
N PHE A 451 -1.59 18.26 15.42
CA PHE A 451 -1.89 19.10 16.56
C PHE A 451 -2.89 20.22 16.24
N ARG A 452 -3.69 20.58 17.24
CA ARG A 452 -4.75 21.57 17.11
C ARG A 452 -4.24 22.97 17.41
N SER A 453 -4.63 23.96 16.61
CA SER A 453 -4.32 25.38 16.83
C SER A 453 -4.96 25.90 18.13
N THR A 454 -4.21 26.69 18.90
CA THR A 454 -4.60 27.27 20.20
C THR A 454 -4.93 28.76 20.08
N SER A 455 -5.57 29.19 18.98
CA SER A 455 -5.86 30.60 18.62
C SER A 455 -4.63 31.46 18.27
N GLN A 456 -3.42 31.01 18.61
CA GLN A 456 -2.17 31.59 18.10
C GLN A 456 -1.71 30.89 16.81
N PRO A 457 -0.98 31.61 15.93
CA PRO A 457 -0.28 30.99 14.81
C PRO A 457 0.74 29.96 15.28
N ILE A 458 1.11 29.04 14.39
CA ILE A 458 2.12 28.02 14.66
C ILE A 458 3.48 28.54 14.20
N TYR A 459 4.49 28.43 15.07
CA TYR A 459 5.88 28.72 14.77
C TYR A 459 6.65 27.42 14.55
N LEU A 460 7.33 27.32 13.42
CA LEU A 460 8.23 26.22 13.07
C LEU A 460 9.66 26.76 13.01
N SER A 461 10.62 26.04 13.59
CA SER A 461 12.03 26.43 13.53
C SER A 461 12.93 25.22 13.44
N LEU A 462 13.86 25.24 12.48
CA LEU A 462 14.91 24.25 12.38
C LEU A 462 16.10 24.74 13.22
N GLN A 463 16.20 24.25 14.45
CA GLN A 463 17.26 24.61 15.38
C GLN A 463 18.48 23.71 15.17
N HIS A 464 19.66 24.30 15.07
CA HIS A 464 20.93 23.58 15.01
C HIS A 464 21.79 23.96 16.21
N ILE A 465 22.28 22.96 16.94
CA ILE A 465 23.20 23.09 18.06
C ILE A 465 24.60 22.75 17.52
N THR A 466 25.51 23.72 17.58
CA THR A 466 26.85 23.58 17.00
C THR A 466 27.78 22.83 17.96
N SER A 467 28.67 21.97 17.43
CA SER A 467 29.74 21.41 18.25
C SER A 467 30.81 22.46 18.57
N GLY A 468 31.13 22.62 19.85
CA GLY A 468 32.20 23.50 20.35
C GLY A 468 31.94 24.99 20.14
N LEU A 469 33.00 25.75 19.84
CA LEU A 469 32.97 27.21 19.61
C LEU A 469 32.85 27.59 18.13
N SER A 470 32.48 26.65 17.26
CA SER A 470 32.46 26.89 15.81
C SER A 470 31.39 27.92 15.40
N GLY A 471 30.27 27.98 16.13
CA GLY A 471 29.13 28.85 15.82
C GLY A 471 28.60 28.64 14.40
N ARG A 472 28.82 27.45 13.82
CA ARG A 472 28.49 27.15 12.41
C ARG A 472 27.88 25.77 12.26
N VAL A 473 27.00 25.65 11.27
CA VAL A 473 26.41 24.38 10.88
C VAL A 473 27.47 23.41 10.38
N ALA A 474 27.50 22.20 10.94
CA ALA A 474 28.56 21.21 10.70
C ALA A 474 28.45 20.47 9.35
N GLY A 475 27.24 20.29 8.81
CA GLY A 475 26.99 19.60 7.55
C GLY A 475 25.72 20.10 6.85
N ASP A 476 25.54 19.73 5.58
CA ASP A 476 24.34 20.13 4.84
C ASP A 476 23.10 19.42 5.42
N ILE A 477 22.10 20.20 5.79
CA ILE A 477 20.81 19.72 6.29
C ILE A 477 19.74 20.13 5.31
N ASN A 478 18.94 19.15 4.87
CA ASN A 478 17.82 19.38 3.99
C ASN A 478 16.61 18.58 4.46
N LEU A 479 15.59 19.30 4.90
CA LEU A 479 14.32 18.76 5.35
C LEU A 479 13.24 19.15 4.35
N ILE A 480 12.47 18.18 3.86
CA ILE A 480 11.28 18.42 3.04
C ILE A 480 10.08 17.81 3.75
N PHE A 481 9.08 18.63 4.00
CA PHE A 481 7.86 18.22 4.68
C PHE A 481 6.64 18.88 4.07
N ARG A 482 5.49 18.27 4.28
CA ARG A 482 4.20 18.76 3.82
C ARG A 482 3.34 19.11 5.02
N ILE A 483 2.82 20.34 5.06
CA ILE A 483 1.84 20.74 6.06
C ILE A 483 0.46 20.58 5.47
N HIS A 484 -0.40 19.86 6.19
CA HIS A 484 -1.82 19.73 5.94
C HIS A 484 -2.60 20.51 7.00
N ALA A 485 -3.79 20.98 6.65
CA ALA A 485 -4.71 21.64 7.57
C ALA A 485 -6.11 21.03 7.44
N SER A 486 -6.83 20.91 8.55
CA SER A 486 -8.19 20.37 8.60
C SER A 486 -9.01 21.09 9.66
N VAL A 487 -10.19 21.57 9.27
CA VAL A 487 -11.16 22.24 10.18
C VAL A 487 -12.03 21.26 10.97
N THR A 488 -12.04 19.99 10.56
CA THR A 488 -12.92 18.97 11.16
C THR A 488 -12.35 18.32 12.43
N ASP A 489 -11.30 18.91 13.00
CA ASP A 489 -10.50 18.35 14.11
C ASP A 489 -10.01 16.91 13.83
N LYS A 490 -9.77 16.60 12.55
CA LYS A 490 -9.30 15.28 12.13
C LYS A 490 -7.79 15.33 11.87
N PRO A 491 -7.03 14.39 12.45
CA PRO A 491 -5.62 14.21 12.11
C PRO A 491 -5.50 13.70 10.67
N PHE A 492 -4.29 13.80 10.12
CA PHE A 492 -3.98 13.21 8.83
C PHE A 492 -3.84 11.68 8.95
N TYR A 493 -4.68 10.95 8.23
CA TYR A 493 -4.68 9.48 8.22
C TYR A 493 -3.92 8.96 6.99
N GLY A 494 -3.07 7.97 7.21
CA GLY A 494 -2.52 7.15 6.14
C GLY A 494 -3.57 6.14 5.74
N LEU A 495 -3.62 5.02 6.47
CA LEU A 495 -4.63 3.99 6.26
C LEU A 495 -5.84 4.18 7.20
N ASN A 496 -7.05 4.30 6.66
CA ASN A 496 -8.28 4.38 7.43
C ASN A 496 -9.31 3.35 6.93
N ILE A 497 -9.61 2.38 7.78
CA ILE A 497 -10.52 1.26 7.48
C ILE A 497 -11.71 1.32 8.42
N THR A 498 -12.92 1.32 7.86
CA THR A 498 -14.18 1.46 8.60
C THR A 498 -15.21 0.43 8.14
N HIS A 499 -16.01 -0.12 9.06
CA HIS A 499 -17.14 -1.03 8.73
C HIS A 499 -16.79 -2.18 7.77
N THR A 500 -15.56 -2.71 7.87
CA THR A 500 -15.00 -3.62 6.87
C THR A 500 -14.75 -4.99 7.49
N VAL A 501 -14.99 -6.05 6.72
CA VAL A 501 -14.75 -7.44 7.12
C VAL A 501 -13.59 -8.00 6.30
N ILE A 502 -12.56 -8.51 6.98
CA ILE A 502 -11.35 -9.07 6.38
C ILE A 502 -11.14 -10.47 6.94
N GLU A 503 -11.50 -11.50 6.17
CA GLU A 503 -11.50 -12.86 6.70
C GLU A 503 -11.11 -13.97 5.72
N ASN A 504 -10.66 -15.10 6.27
CA ASN A 504 -10.33 -16.30 5.51
C ASN A 504 -9.28 -16.08 4.42
N ASN A 505 -8.41 -15.07 4.54
CA ASN A 505 -7.30 -14.89 3.61
C ASN A 505 -6.15 -15.80 4.02
N THR A 506 -5.44 -16.39 3.06
CA THR A 506 -4.26 -17.20 3.40
C THR A 506 -3.05 -16.36 3.76
N GLY A 507 -3.03 -15.05 3.49
CA GLY A 507 -2.08 -14.11 4.08
C GLY A 507 -2.54 -13.53 5.42
N ASN A 508 -1.96 -12.40 5.80
CA ASN A 508 -2.43 -11.60 6.93
C ASN A 508 -3.81 -10.99 6.63
N GLY A 509 -4.53 -10.57 7.66
CA GLY A 509 -5.71 -9.73 7.44
C GLY A 509 -5.30 -8.40 6.82
N ILE A 510 -4.51 -7.64 7.57
CA ILE A 510 -3.90 -6.39 7.14
C ILE A 510 -2.40 -6.48 7.40
N TRP A 511 -1.61 -6.24 6.36
CA TRP A 511 -0.17 -6.03 6.45
C TRP A 511 0.14 -4.57 6.12
N ALA A 512 0.73 -3.86 7.06
CA ALA A 512 1.15 -2.47 6.90
C ALA A 512 2.67 -2.38 7.05
N GLN A 513 3.35 -1.73 6.10
CA GLN A 513 4.80 -1.54 6.13
C GLN A 513 5.20 -0.08 5.98
N ASP A 514 6.26 0.30 6.70
CA ASP A 514 6.92 1.61 6.62
C ASP A 514 6.03 2.78 7.04
N ILE A 515 4.95 2.52 7.79
CA ILE A 515 3.89 3.49 8.06
C ILE A 515 4.35 4.65 8.96
N ARG A 516 4.04 5.89 8.58
CA ARG A 516 4.34 7.12 9.33
C ARG A 516 3.11 7.96 9.63
N GLU A 517 2.07 7.87 8.81
CA GLU A 517 0.79 8.51 9.07
C GLU A 517 -0.12 7.65 9.95
N ARG A 518 -1.06 8.30 10.65
CA ARG A 518 -1.99 7.61 11.55
C ARG A 518 -2.77 6.53 10.79
N THR A 519 -2.71 5.31 11.31
CA THR A 519 -3.49 4.17 10.82
C THR A 519 -4.67 3.94 11.76
N ALA A 520 -5.90 3.97 11.22
CA ALA A 520 -7.13 3.85 11.99
C ALA A 520 -8.01 2.70 11.52
N LEU A 521 -8.44 1.85 12.46
CA LEU A 521 -9.40 0.77 12.26
C LEU A 521 -10.62 1.04 13.14
N THR A 522 -11.80 1.24 12.56
CA THR A 522 -13.04 1.47 13.33
C THR A 522 -14.16 0.54 12.88
N ASN A 523 -14.70 -0.26 13.80
CA ASN A 523 -15.72 -1.26 13.46
C ASN A 523 -15.26 -2.21 12.34
N VAL A 524 -14.07 -2.79 12.53
CA VAL A 524 -13.44 -3.71 11.57
C VAL A 524 -13.43 -5.11 12.16
N THR A 525 -13.79 -6.11 11.36
CA THR A 525 -13.67 -7.52 11.72
C THR A 525 -12.49 -8.14 10.96
N ILE A 526 -11.49 -8.64 11.69
CA ILE A 526 -10.33 -9.32 11.13
C ILE A 526 -10.29 -10.73 11.70
N ALA A 527 -10.70 -11.73 10.90
CA ALA A 527 -10.88 -13.07 11.41
C ALA A 527 -10.39 -14.20 10.50
N LYS A 528 -9.94 -15.31 11.10
CA LYS A 528 -9.59 -16.54 10.37
C LYS A 528 -8.56 -16.35 9.26
N ASN A 529 -7.74 -15.32 9.33
CA ASN A 529 -6.64 -15.13 8.38
C ASN A 529 -5.49 -16.06 8.78
N GLU A 530 -4.84 -16.66 7.78
CA GLU A 530 -3.83 -17.70 8.00
C GLU A 530 -2.39 -17.17 7.97
N GLY A 531 -2.21 -15.84 7.94
CA GLY A 531 -0.93 -15.15 7.96
C GLY A 531 -0.28 -15.09 9.36
N GLN A 532 0.75 -14.25 9.49
CA GLN A 532 1.47 -14.06 10.75
C GLN A 532 0.68 -13.28 11.79
N ALA A 533 -0.22 -12.39 11.36
CA ALA A 533 -1.17 -11.76 12.26
C ALA A 533 -2.49 -11.40 11.55
N GLY A 534 -3.52 -11.11 12.34
CA GLY A 534 -4.70 -10.39 11.87
C GLY A 534 -4.30 -9.00 11.38
N PHE A 535 -3.65 -8.22 12.23
CA PHE A 535 -3.07 -6.92 11.88
C PHE A 535 -1.56 -6.93 12.15
N LEU A 536 -0.76 -7.01 11.09
CA LEU A 536 0.69 -7.01 11.13
C LEU A 536 1.22 -5.65 10.66
N VAL A 537 2.06 -5.03 11.48
CA VAL A 537 2.74 -3.77 11.16
C VAL A 537 4.24 -3.96 11.27
N ARG A 538 4.96 -3.71 10.17
CA ARG A 538 6.42 -3.81 10.11
C ARG A 538 7.06 -2.50 9.70
N ASP A 539 8.04 -2.06 10.48
CA ASP A 539 8.77 -0.80 10.25
C ASP A 539 7.83 0.42 10.24
N GLY A 540 8.27 1.54 10.79
CA GLY A 540 7.29 2.59 11.06
C GLY A 540 7.63 3.51 12.20
N ALA A 541 6.75 4.50 12.35
CA ALA A 541 6.58 5.26 13.57
C ALA A 541 5.15 5.81 13.70
N ALA A 542 4.18 5.28 12.95
CA ALA A 542 2.81 5.80 12.92
C ALA A 542 2.08 5.65 14.26
N ASP A 543 1.09 6.51 14.47
CA ASP A 543 0.02 6.27 15.44
C ASP A 543 -0.93 5.18 14.93
N ILE A 544 -1.25 4.23 15.79
CA ILE A 544 -2.22 3.16 15.52
C ILE A 544 -3.44 3.38 16.42
N TRP A 545 -4.61 3.51 15.81
CA TRP A 545 -5.88 3.68 16.49
C TRP A 545 -6.87 2.59 16.11
N ILE A 546 -7.22 1.72 17.05
CA ILE A 546 -8.14 0.61 16.82
C ILE A 546 -9.34 0.79 17.75
N ASN A 547 -10.53 0.94 17.17
CA ASN A 547 -11.75 1.24 17.90
C ASN A 547 -12.88 0.29 17.51
N ALA A 548 -13.66 -0.16 18.50
CA ALA A 548 -14.89 -0.93 18.31
C ALA A 548 -14.73 -2.11 17.33
N SER A 549 -13.56 -2.75 17.29
CA SER A 549 -13.21 -3.76 16.28
C SER A 549 -13.15 -5.16 16.87
N GLN A 550 -13.15 -6.18 16.02
CA GLN A 550 -13.00 -7.58 16.43
C GLN A 550 -11.86 -8.23 15.66
N ILE A 551 -10.86 -8.74 16.38
CA ILE A 551 -9.72 -9.46 15.82
C ILE A 551 -9.68 -10.85 16.44
N SER A 552 -10.17 -11.86 15.73
CA SER A 552 -10.32 -13.18 16.32
C SER A 552 -10.02 -14.35 15.40
N ASP A 553 -9.64 -15.48 15.99
CA ASP A 553 -9.47 -16.75 15.28
C ASP A 553 -8.40 -16.70 14.16
N ASN A 554 -7.47 -15.73 14.21
CA ASN A 554 -6.36 -15.67 13.27
C ASN A 554 -5.30 -16.72 13.63
N TRP A 555 -4.66 -17.29 12.62
CA TRP A 555 -3.68 -18.37 12.79
C TRP A 555 -2.34 -17.90 13.37
N GLY A 556 -2.04 -16.62 13.24
CA GLY A 556 -0.97 -15.94 13.96
C GLY A 556 -1.52 -14.94 14.97
N ASP A 557 -0.73 -13.93 15.31
CA ASP A 557 -1.07 -12.95 16.33
C ASP A 557 -2.38 -12.23 16.01
N GLY A 558 -3.05 -11.69 17.04
CA GLY A 558 -4.13 -10.75 16.78
C GLY A 558 -3.58 -9.47 16.14
N ILE A 559 -2.70 -8.80 16.88
CA ILE A 559 -2.01 -7.57 16.49
C ILE A 559 -0.53 -7.78 16.75
N ASN A 560 0.31 -7.50 15.76
CA ASN A 560 1.76 -7.52 15.87
C ASN A 560 2.33 -6.23 15.27
N VAL A 561 3.03 -5.44 16.09
CA VAL A 561 3.63 -4.16 15.69
C VAL A 561 5.11 -4.19 16.05
N SER A 562 5.98 -4.06 15.05
CA SER A 562 7.41 -4.34 15.21
C SER A 562 8.32 -3.13 15.44
N TYR A 563 7.80 -1.90 15.45
CA TYR A 563 8.62 -0.68 15.64
C TYR A 563 8.42 -0.04 17.01
N ALA A 564 9.45 0.68 17.48
CA ALA A 564 9.40 1.51 18.67
C ALA A 564 9.17 2.98 18.25
N GLY A 565 7.93 3.46 18.33
CA GLY A 565 7.53 4.80 17.90
C GLY A 565 6.02 4.94 17.84
N GLY A 566 5.51 6.16 17.69
CA GLY A 566 4.07 6.43 17.67
C GLY A 566 3.34 6.04 18.96
N SER A 567 2.02 6.17 18.93
CA SER A 567 1.13 5.69 19.99
C SER A 567 0.22 4.58 19.49
N ILE A 568 -0.03 3.57 20.31
CA ILE A 568 -0.96 2.49 20.00
C ILE A 568 -2.14 2.61 20.97
N THR A 569 -3.31 2.97 20.45
CA THR A 569 -4.55 3.07 21.21
C THR A 569 -5.55 2.02 20.75
N ILE A 570 -6.00 1.19 21.68
CA ILE A 570 -7.00 0.15 21.43
C ILE A 570 -8.19 0.41 22.36
N ASN A 571 -9.36 0.71 21.80
CA ASN A 571 -10.57 1.04 22.54
C ASN A 571 -11.75 0.18 22.07
N GLY A 572 -12.58 -0.32 22.99
CA GLY A 572 -13.79 -1.09 22.68
C GLY A 572 -13.58 -2.30 21.75
N THR A 573 -12.35 -2.84 21.68
CA THR A 573 -11.95 -3.84 20.68
C THR A 573 -11.77 -5.20 21.32
N ILE A 574 -12.30 -6.25 20.69
CA ILE A 574 -12.23 -7.64 21.17
C ILE A 574 -11.10 -8.36 20.42
N ILE A 575 -10.09 -8.83 21.15
CA ILE A 575 -9.00 -9.65 20.61
C ILE A 575 -9.09 -11.02 21.28
N SER A 576 -9.45 -12.07 20.52
CA SER A 576 -9.70 -13.40 21.12
C SER A 576 -9.38 -14.56 20.19
N ARG A 577 -8.99 -15.71 20.75
CA ARG A 577 -8.76 -16.97 20.00
C ARG A 577 -7.74 -16.87 18.84
N ASN A 578 -6.86 -15.87 18.86
CA ASN A 578 -5.71 -15.80 17.96
C ASN A 578 -4.58 -16.69 18.53
N LYS A 579 -3.77 -17.29 17.66
CA LYS A 579 -2.61 -18.07 18.13
C LYS A 579 -1.44 -17.11 18.34
N LEU A 580 -1.04 -16.91 19.60
CA LEU A 580 0.16 -16.15 19.93
C LEU A 580 1.39 -16.82 19.29
N ARG A 581 2.20 -16.02 18.59
CA ARG A 581 3.47 -16.42 18.00
C ARG A 581 4.59 -15.61 18.61
#